data_AF-A0A183CG82-F1
#
_entry.id   AF-A0A183CG82-F1
#
_cell.length_a   1.000
_cell.length_b   1.000
_cell.length_c   1.000
_cell.angle_alpha   90.00
_cell.angle_beta   90.00
_cell.angle_gamma   90.00
#
_symmetry.space_group_name_H-M   'P 1'
#
loop_
_entity.id
_entity.type
_entity.pdbx_description
1 polymer ?
#
loop_
_entity_poly.entity_id
_entity_poly.type
_entity_poly.pdbx_seq_one_letter_code
_entity_poly.pdbx_strand_id
1 'polypeptide(L)'
;MIAKDDTLRSDHSISARCDRILTLIEGADNRTELIAVFDDLAKFQSVAEPGQTYSLTQAFLRKLTPPLFGHFTETDFKTFFIDVLFLRSPHPATSLWALICSLSQCDDGGAFKFAKFPCGVLTDAEMMSVLLYYANPDGALPERHPLQFPTKRRTWPDPYKPKGQIMLTIDNVSEFARVNVNSRRVSEAVYIRGLSWKIKAISQAYFDQFGFYLQCNDENTDFDWSCAGSATFRIVSQKAGKEDHTRAISHHIFNSKQKGWGIDYFMSFEKLMDPKNGWYDAKDDTVILNAEVIAEEPIGVE
;
A
#
# COMPACT_ATOMS: atom_id res chain seq x y z
N MET A 1 -49.36 -20.18 -37.67
CA MET A 1 -50.55 -20.14 -36.79
C MET A 1 -50.29 -21.15 -35.68
N ILE A 2 -50.63 -20.80 -34.44
CA ILE A 2 -50.45 -21.57 -33.18
C ILE A 2 -49.03 -21.46 -32.60
N ALA A 3 -48.78 -21.09 -31.34
CA ALA A 3 -49.49 -20.32 -30.31
C ALA A 3 -48.41 -19.93 -29.27
N LYS A 4 -48.52 -18.74 -28.67
CA LYS A 4 -47.85 -18.46 -27.38
C LYS A 4 -48.60 -19.26 -26.31
N ASP A 5 -47.86 -19.97 -25.47
CA ASP A 5 -48.35 -20.31 -24.14
C ASP A 5 -47.20 -20.28 -23.13
N ASP A 6 -47.33 -19.35 -22.18
CA ASP A 6 -46.55 -19.20 -20.98
C ASP A 6 -47.00 -20.28 -19.98
N THR A 7 -46.11 -21.18 -19.59
CA THR A 7 -46.30 -21.99 -18.37
C THR A 7 -44.99 -22.15 -17.61
N LEU A 8 -44.88 -21.35 -16.54
CA LEU A 8 -44.15 -21.71 -15.32
C LEU A 8 -44.57 -23.12 -14.85
N ARG A 9 -43.64 -24.10 -14.84
CA ARG A 9 -43.34 -24.99 -13.69
C ARG A 9 -42.40 -26.15 -14.07
N SER A 10 -41.21 -26.14 -13.48
CA SER A 10 -40.67 -27.25 -12.66
C SER A 10 -39.29 -26.79 -12.16
N ASP A 11 -39.17 -26.27 -10.94
CA ASP A 11 -38.92 -27.09 -9.74
C ASP A 11 -38.01 -28.32 -9.98
N HIS A 12 -36.95 -28.17 -10.77
CA HIS A 12 -35.68 -28.70 -10.29
C HIS A 12 -35.32 -27.89 -9.05
N SER A 13 -35.83 -28.36 -7.90
CA SER A 13 -35.72 -27.76 -6.56
C SER A 13 -34.43 -26.95 -6.45
N ILE A 14 -34.54 -25.70 -6.02
CA ILE A 14 -33.39 -24.87 -5.67
C ILE A 14 -32.44 -25.67 -4.75
N SER A 15 -32.98 -26.55 -3.90
CA SER A 15 -32.18 -27.49 -3.09
C SER A 15 -31.40 -28.52 -3.93
N ALA A 16 -31.94 -29.06 -5.02
CA ALA A 16 -31.20 -29.94 -5.93
C ALA A 16 -30.08 -29.22 -6.70
N ARG A 17 -30.16 -27.88 -6.84
CA ARG A 17 -29.03 -27.07 -7.34
C ARG A 17 -28.02 -26.79 -6.22
N CYS A 18 -28.47 -26.56 -4.98
CA CYS A 18 -27.59 -26.49 -3.82
C CYS A 18 -26.77 -27.77 -3.65
N ASP A 19 -27.42 -28.94 -3.64
CA ASP A 19 -26.75 -30.23 -3.42
C ASP A 19 -25.70 -30.49 -4.50
N ARG A 20 -25.99 -30.12 -5.76
CA ARG A 20 -25.01 -30.20 -6.85
C ARG A 20 -23.80 -29.30 -6.64
N ILE A 21 -24.01 -28.04 -6.26
CA ILE A 21 -22.91 -27.12 -5.98
C ILE A 21 -22.10 -27.60 -4.78
N LEU A 22 -22.76 -28.15 -3.76
CA LEU A 22 -22.10 -28.72 -2.60
C LEU A 22 -21.21 -29.92 -2.99
N THR A 23 -21.72 -30.84 -3.81
CA THR A 23 -20.91 -31.96 -4.33
C THR A 23 -19.73 -31.49 -5.17
N LEU A 24 -19.91 -30.43 -5.97
CA LEU A 24 -18.83 -29.83 -6.75
C LEU A 24 -17.76 -29.18 -5.86
N ILE A 25 -18.17 -28.49 -4.80
CA ILE A 25 -17.25 -27.96 -3.77
C ILE A 25 -16.50 -29.11 -3.08
N GLU A 26 -17.21 -30.19 -2.73
CA GLU A 26 -16.64 -31.36 -2.06
C GLU A 26 -15.67 -32.15 -2.93
N GLY A 27 -15.89 -32.19 -4.25
CA GLY A 27 -15.06 -32.92 -5.22
C GLY A 27 -13.97 -32.10 -5.91
N ALA A 28 -13.90 -30.78 -5.69
CA ALA A 28 -12.85 -29.95 -6.28
C ALA A 28 -11.51 -30.15 -5.55
N ASP A 29 -10.49 -30.58 -6.28
CA ASP A 29 -9.18 -30.91 -5.72
C ASP A 29 -8.06 -30.02 -6.28
N ASN A 30 -8.36 -29.14 -7.25
CA ASN A 30 -7.40 -28.19 -7.82
C ASN A 30 -7.99 -26.79 -8.13
N ARG A 31 -7.10 -25.85 -8.45
CA ARG A 31 -7.43 -24.42 -8.69
C ARG A 31 -8.48 -24.22 -9.77
N THR A 32 -8.33 -24.89 -10.91
CA THR A 32 -9.20 -24.68 -12.06
C THR A 32 -10.62 -25.15 -11.78
N GLU A 33 -10.75 -26.25 -11.05
CA GLU A 33 -12.04 -26.76 -10.58
C GLU A 33 -12.68 -25.80 -9.58
N LEU A 34 -11.94 -25.31 -8.57
CA LEU A 34 -12.48 -24.35 -7.61
C LEU A 34 -12.95 -23.04 -8.25
N ILE A 35 -12.25 -22.55 -9.27
CA ILE A 35 -12.66 -21.35 -10.04
C ILE A 35 -13.91 -21.65 -10.88
N ALA A 36 -14.04 -22.83 -11.48
CA ALA A 36 -15.25 -23.21 -12.20
C ALA A 36 -16.46 -23.32 -11.25
N VAL A 37 -16.27 -23.91 -10.07
CA VAL A 37 -17.28 -23.99 -9.01
C VAL A 37 -17.67 -22.60 -8.48
N PHE A 38 -16.71 -21.68 -8.44
CA PHE A 38 -16.91 -20.28 -8.09
C PHE A 38 -17.85 -19.56 -9.07
N ASP A 39 -17.64 -19.71 -10.38
CA ASP A 39 -18.49 -19.07 -11.39
C ASP A 39 -19.94 -19.56 -11.31
N ASP A 40 -20.11 -20.83 -10.96
CA ASP A 40 -21.43 -21.44 -10.77
C ASP A 40 -22.10 -21.02 -9.44
N LEU A 41 -21.32 -20.89 -8.36
CA LEU A 41 -21.80 -20.38 -7.08
C LEU A 41 -22.27 -18.92 -7.20
N ALA A 42 -21.50 -18.07 -7.89
CA ALA A 42 -21.85 -16.67 -8.12
C ALA A 42 -23.15 -16.51 -8.91
N LYS A 43 -23.35 -17.35 -9.94
CA LYS A 43 -24.62 -17.40 -10.70
C LYS A 43 -25.78 -17.90 -9.85
N PHE A 44 -25.56 -18.89 -8.99
CA PHE A 44 -26.61 -19.48 -8.15
C PHE A 44 -27.10 -18.53 -7.04
N GLN A 45 -26.18 -17.79 -6.41
CA GLN A 45 -26.50 -16.81 -5.36
C GLN A 45 -27.41 -15.67 -5.84
N SER A 46 -27.48 -15.41 -7.15
CA SER A 46 -28.41 -14.41 -7.70
C SER A 46 -29.89 -14.82 -7.62
N VAL A 47 -30.19 -16.09 -7.29
CA VAL A 47 -31.54 -16.67 -7.41
C VAL A 47 -31.98 -17.46 -6.16
N ALA A 48 -31.15 -17.60 -5.13
CA ALA A 48 -31.40 -18.47 -3.95
C ALA A 48 -31.78 -17.68 -2.67
N GLU A 49 -32.50 -18.34 -1.75
CA GLU A 49 -32.86 -17.74 -0.45
C GLU A 49 -31.67 -17.65 0.53
N PRO A 50 -31.65 -16.66 1.46
CA PRO A 50 -30.49 -16.37 2.33
C PRO A 50 -30.01 -17.54 3.21
N GLY A 51 -30.91 -18.46 3.59
CA GLY A 51 -30.56 -19.62 4.40
C GLY A 51 -29.80 -20.71 3.61
N GLN A 52 -30.07 -20.82 2.31
CA GLN A 52 -29.47 -21.83 1.44
C GLN A 52 -28.06 -21.42 0.98
N THR A 53 -27.85 -20.13 0.77
CA THR A 53 -26.53 -19.56 0.43
C THR A 53 -25.53 -19.72 1.58
N TYR A 54 -25.98 -19.61 2.83
CA TYR A 54 -25.13 -19.76 4.02
C TYR A 54 -24.43 -21.13 4.09
N SER A 55 -25.16 -22.23 3.87
CA SER A 55 -24.60 -23.58 3.93
C SER A 55 -23.54 -23.81 2.87
N LEU A 56 -23.77 -23.31 1.65
CA LEU A 56 -22.83 -23.42 0.53
C LEU A 56 -21.58 -22.57 0.75
N THR A 57 -21.74 -21.35 1.26
CA THR A 57 -20.61 -20.46 1.60
C THR A 57 -19.74 -21.07 2.71
N GLN A 58 -20.35 -21.66 3.74
CA GLN A 58 -19.61 -22.36 4.80
C GLN A 58 -18.86 -23.60 4.28
N ALA A 59 -19.46 -24.37 3.38
CA ALA A 59 -18.80 -25.51 2.75
C ALA A 59 -17.62 -25.08 1.87
N PHE A 60 -17.78 -24.01 1.09
CA PHE A 60 -16.71 -23.42 0.26
C PHE A 60 -15.55 -22.93 1.14
N LEU A 61 -15.85 -22.21 2.23
CA LEU A 61 -14.84 -21.75 3.20
C LEU A 61 -14.09 -22.92 3.86
N ARG A 62 -14.76 -24.04 4.15
CA ARG A 62 -14.10 -25.24 4.71
C ARG A 62 -13.18 -25.93 3.72
N LYS A 63 -13.43 -25.81 2.41
CA LYS A 63 -12.56 -26.35 1.35
C LYS A 63 -11.38 -25.43 1.02
N LEU A 64 -11.44 -24.16 1.42
CA LEU A 64 -10.30 -23.24 1.40
C LEU A 64 -9.30 -23.58 2.52
N THR A 65 -8.69 -24.77 2.44
CA THR A 65 -7.55 -25.18 3.28
C THR A 65 -6.23 -25.01 2.51
N PRO A 66 -5.09 -24.74 3.20
CA PRO A 66 -3.77 -24.88 2.57
C PRO A 66 -3.60 -26.29 1.97
N PRO A 67 -3.10 -26.47 0.74
CA PRO A 67 -2.27 -25.56 -0.09
C PRO A 67 -3.04 -24.72 -1.13
N LEU A 68 -4.38 -24.76 -1.15
CA LEU A 68 -5.18 -24.11 -2.20
C LEU A 68 -5.19 -22.56 -2.10
N PHE A 69 -4.78 -22.01 -0.96
CA PHE A 69 -4.76 -20.58 -0.65
C PHE A 69 -3.68 -19.78 -1.39
N GLY A 70 -2.53 -20.40 -1.68
CA GLY A 70 -1.35 -19.72 -2.24
C GLY A 70 -1.48 -19.26 -3.69
N HIS A 71 -2.64 -19.45 -4.32
CA HIS A 71 -2.85 -19.24 -5.75
C HIS A 71 -4.00 -18.27 -6.11
N PHE A 72 -4.56 -17.54 -5.13
CA PHE A 72 -5.52 -16.45 -5.35
C PHE A 72 -4.82 -15.08 -5.35
N THR A 73 -5.19 -14.22 -6.29
CA THR A 73 -4.62 -12.88 -6.44
C THR A 73 -5.30 -11.87 -5.52
N GLU A 74 -4.68 -10.70 -5.30
CA GLU A 74 -5.27 -9.60 -4.54
C GLU A 74 -6.62 -9.12 -5.12
N THR A 75 -6.76 -9.21 -6.45
CA THR A 75 -8.00 -8.89 -7.17
C THR A 75 -9.11 -9.91 -6.90
N ASP A 76 -8.77 -11.19 -6.79
CA ASP A 76 -9.71 -12.25 -6.39
C ASP A 76 -10.21 -12.00 -4.96
N PHE A 77 -9.32 -11.55 -4.07
CA PHE A 77 -9.66 -11.15 -2.70
C PHE A 77 -10.62 -9.96 -2.64
N LYS A 78 -10.33 -8.89 -3.38
CA LYS A 78 -11.15 -7.66 -3.39
C LYS A 78 -12.53 -7.88 -3.99
N THR A 79 -12.63 -8.68 -5.05
CA THR A 79 -13.88 -8.85 -5.79
C THR A 79 -14.77 -9.89 -5.15
N PHE A 80 -14.22 -11.01 -4.65
CA PHE A 80 -15.03 -12.09 -4.10
C PHE A 80 -15.26 -11.99 -2.60
N PHE A 81 -14.19 -11.82 -1.81
CA PHE A 81 -14.30 -11.95 -0.36
C PHE A 81 -15.01 -10.76 0.27
N ILE A 82 -14.98 -9.58 -0.37
CA ILE A 82 -15.68 -8.39 0.12
C ILE A 82 -17.15 -8.38 -0.35
N ASP A 83 -17.43 -8.66 -1.62
CA ASP A 83 -18.82 -8.62 -2.10
C ASP A 83 -19.65 -9.82 -1.62
N VAL A 84 -19.08 -11.03 -1.59
CA VAL A 84 -19.84 -12.28 -1.37
C VAL A 84 -19.99 -12.62 0.11
N LEU A 85 -18.92 -12.52 0.90
CA LEU A 85 -19.00 -12.83 2.34
C LEU A 85 -19.64 -11.70 3.14
N PHE A 86 -19.63 -10.47 2.62
CA PHE A 86 -19.96 -9.28 3.39
C PHE A 86 -21.23 -8.57 2.96
N LEU A 87 -21.38 -8.26 1.67
CA LEU A 87 -22.52 -7.45 1.21
C LEU A 87 -23.81 -8.27 1.06
N ARG A 88 -23.71 -9.60 0.91
CA ARG A 88 -24.87 -10.48 0.66
C ARG A 88 -25.10 -11.54 1.75
N SER A 89 -24.28 -11.59 2.79
CA SER A 89 -24.49 -12.48 3.94
C SER A 89 -25.57 -11.92 4.87
N PRO A 90 -26.55 -12.72 5.33
CA PRO A 90 -27.51 -12.28 6.34
C PRO A 90 -26.87 -12.04 7.72
N HIS A 91 -25.64 -12.53 7.94
CA HIS A 91 -24.86 -12.36 9.17
C HIS A 91 -23.39 -12.03 8.86
N PRO A 92 -23.08 -10.79 8.42
CA PRO A 92 -21.76 -10.41 7.93
C PRO A 92 -20.66 -10.50 9.00
N ALA A 93 -20.99 -10.30 10.27
CA ALA A 93 -20.04 -10.39 11.37
C ALA A 93 -19.47 -11.83 11.56
N THR A 94 -20.30 -12.85 11.39
CA THR A 94 -19.88 -14.27 11.54
C THR A 94 -19.03 -14.71 10.35
N SER A 95 -19.37 -14.22 9.15
CA SER A 95 -18.58 -14.42 7.93
C SER A 95 -17.21 -13.72 7.99
N LEU A 96 -17.14 -12.53 8.62
CA LEU A 96 -15.87 -11.84 8.86
C LEU A 96 -14.98 -12.63 9.81
N TRP A 97 -15.54 -13.09 10.93
CA TRP A 97 -14.80 -13.80 11.96
C TRP A 97 -14.21 -15.10 11.42
N ALA A 98 -14.97 -15.85 10.62
CA ALA A 98 -14.46 -17.03 9.94
C ALA A 98 -13.31 -16.69 8.98
N LEU A 99 -13.45 -15.62 8.19
CA LEU A 99 -12.42 -15.18 7.24
C LEU A 99 -11.14 -14.71 7.96
N ILE A 100 -11.28 -13.89 9.00
CA ILE A 100 -10.17 -13.42 9.83
C ILE A 100 -9.49 -14.59 10.55
N CYS A 101 -10.24 -15.56 11.08
CA CYS A 101 -9.67 -16.76 11.71
C CYS A 101 -8.91 -17.63 10.70
N SER A 102 -9.43 -17.82 9.49
CA SER A 102 -8.75 -18.57 8.42
C SER A 102 -7.48 -17.86 7.94
N LEU A 103 -7.51 -16.53 7.82
CA LEU A 103 -6.34 -15.72 7.46
C LEU A 103 -5.31 -15.67 8.60
N SER A 104 -5.74 -15.75 9.87
CA SER A 104 -4.87 -15.78 11.05
C SER A 104 -4.16 -17.12 11.26
N GLN A 105 -4.61 -18.22 10.63
CA GLN A 105 -3.96 -19.54 10.69
C GLN A 105 -2.91 -19.74 9.59
N CYS A 106 -2.78 -18.81 8.65
CA CYS A 106 -1.72 -18.78 7.65
C CYS A 106 -0.43 -18.20 8.26
N ASP A 107 0.23 -18.96 9.13
CA ASP A 107 1.61 -18.68 9.54
C ASP A 107 2.48 -19.85 9.10
N ASP A 108 2.95 -19.78 7.85
CA ASP A 108 4.20 -20.38 7.38
C ASP A 108 4.54 -19.80 5.98
N GLY A 109 5.37 -18.76 5.98
CA GLY A 109 6.29 -18.47 4.86
C GLY A 109 5.74 -17.87 3.56
N GLY A 110 4.94 -16.78 3.61
CA GLY A 110 4.58 -16.01 2.41
C GLY A 110 3.74 -14.78 2.72
N ALA A 111 4.39 -13.66 3.06
CA ALA A 111 3.75 -12.52 3.72
C ALA A 111 2.79 -11.71 2.80
N PHE A 112 1.48 -11.87 2.99
CA PHE A 112 0.52 -10.76 2.87
C PHE A 112 0.33 -10.14 4.26
N LYS A 113 0.97 -8.98 4.49
CA LYS A 113 0.76 -8.21 5.73
C LYS A 113 -0.53 -7.41 5.64
N PHE A 114 -1.67 -8.04 5.96
CA PHE A 114 -2.74 -7.24 6.56
C PHE A 114 -2.27 -6.90 7.96
N ALA A 115 -1.89 -5.63 8.14
CA ALA A 115 -1.49 -5.11 9.45
C ALA A 115 -2.50 -5.58 10.50
N LYS A 116 -1.98 -6.21 11.56
CA LYS A 116 -2.69 -6.52 12.81
C LYS A 116 -3.73 -5.44 13.10
N PHE A 117 -5.00 -5.73 12.80
CA PHE A 117 -6.09 -5.02 13.45
C PHE A 117 -6.26 -5.70 14.80
N PRO A 118 -5.95 -5.04 15.93
CA PRO A 118 -6.37 -5.54 17.22
C PRO A 118 -7.90 -5.41 17.25
N CYS A 119 -8.56 -6.51 16.87
CA CYS A 119 -10.00 -6.71 17.04
C CYS A 119 -10.29 -6.59 18.54
N GLY A 120 -11.01 -5.52 18.91
CA GLY A 120 -11.31 -5.18 20.31
C GLY A 120 -11.47 -3.67 20.56
N VAL A 121 -11.03 -2.82 19.62
CA VAL A 121 -11.12 -1.35 19.77
C VAL A 121 -12.36 -0.75 19.08
N LEU A 122 -12.89 -1.41 18.05
CA LEU A 122 -14.02 -0.93 17.27
C LEU A 122 -15.25 -1.81 17.50
N THR A 123 -16.41 -1.17 17.65
CA THR A 123 -17.72 -1.83 17.59
C THR A 123 -18.00 -2.34 16.18
N ASP A 124 -18.92 -3.31 16.05
CA ASP A 124 -19.32 -3.84 14.74
C ASP A 124 -19.74 -2.73 13.77
N ALA A 125 -20.45 -1.72 14.26
CA ALA A 125 -20.89 -0.58 13.45
C ALA A 125 -19.73 0.29 12.95
N GLU A 126 -18.72 0.53 13.79
CA GLU A 126 -17.53 1.31 13.41
C GLU A 126 -16.68 0.53 12.40
N MET A 127 -16.53 -0.78 12.59
CA MET A 127 -15.83 -1.65 11.65
C MET A 127 -16.52 -1.68 10.27
N MET A 128 -17.85 -1.83 10.24
CA MET A 128 -18.63 -1.75 9.00
C MET A 128 -18.45 -0.41 8.29
N SER A 129 -18.39 0.70 9.02
CA SER A 129 -18.21 2.04 8.43
C SER A 129 -16.85 2.21 7.75
N VAL A 130 -15.78 1.68 8.37
CA VAL A 130 -14.43 1.70 7.80
C VAL A 130 -14.36 0.86 6.54
N LEU A 131 -14.96 -0.34 6.56
CA LEU A 131 -14.98 -1.23 5.40
C LEU A 131 -15.76 -0.65 4.22
N LEU A 132 -16.95 -0.08 4.45
CA LEU A 132 -17.75 0.57 3.40
C LEU A 132 -17.01 1.75 2.76
N TYR A 133 -16.24 2.51 3.55
CA TYR A 133 -15.41 3.58 3.03
C TYR A 133 -14.29 3.08 2.10
N TYR A 134 -13.63 1.97 2.45
CA TYR A 134 -12.59 1.40 1.58
C TYR A 134 -13.15 0.68 0.35
N ALA A 135 -14.37 0.13 0.44
CA ALA A 135 -15.04 -0.51 -0.70
C ALA A 135 -15.55 0.50 -1.74
N ASN A 136 -15.93 1.71 -1.31
CA ASN A 136 -16.40 2.76 -2.19
C ASN A 136 -15.98 4.15 -1.69
N PRO A 137 -14.71 4.56 -1.91
CA PRO A 137 -14.14 5.78 -1.33
C PRO A 137 -14.79 7.08 -1.84
N ASP A 138 -15.43 7.04 -3.00
CA ASP A 138 -16.13 8.18 -3.60
C ASP A 138 -17.67 8.12 -3.44
N GLY A 139 -18.19 7.05 -2.84
CA GLY A 139 -19.60 6.87 -2.57
C GLY A 139 -20.06 7.56 -1.29
N ALA A 140 -21.27 8.12 -1.31
CA ALA A 140 -21.92 8.56 -0.07
C ALA A 140 -22.18 7.33 0.82
N LEU A 141 -21.69 7.38 2.06
CA LEU A 141 -21.92 6.29 3.01
C LEU A 141 -23.40 6.21 3.40
N PRO A 142 -23.94 4.99 3.62
CA PRO A 142 -25.31 4.82 4.09
C PRO A 142 -25.52 5.48 5.46
N GLU A 143 -26.69 6.11 5.67
CA GLU A 143 -27.06 6.76 6.95
C GLU A 143 -26.98 5.82 8.16
N ARG A 144 -27.06 4.51 7.94
CA ARG A 144 -26.97 3.49 9.00
C ARG A 144 -25.56 3.29 9.55
N HIS A 145 -24.53 3.70 8.81
CA HIS A 145 -23.12 3.57 9.21
C HIS A 145 -22.33 4.84 8.88
N PRO A 146 -22.67 5.99 9.51
CA PRO A 146 -21.93 7.22 9.31
C PRO A 146 -20.53 7.07 9.92
N LEU A 147 -19.50 7.54 9.20
CA LEU A 147 -18.13 7.53 9.74
C LEU A 147 -18.05 8.40 10.99
N GLN A 148 -17.69 7.77 12.11
CA GLN A 148 -17.60 8.43 13.41
C GLN A 148 -16.24 9.13 13.62
N PHE A 149 -15.32 8.99 12.67
CA PHE A 149 -14.00 9.59 12.70
C PHE A 149 -13.85 10.65 11.60
N PRO A 150 -13.13 11.76 11.86
CA PRO A 150 -12.91 12.79 10.85
C PRO A 150 -12.20 12.23 9.61
N THR A 151 -12.91 12.20 8.48
CA THR A 151 -12.32 11.95 7.15
C THR A 151 -11.68 13.21 6.61
N LYS A 152 -10.71 13.78 7.34
CA LYS A 152 -9.73 14.60 6.62
C LYS A 152 -9.05 13.63 5.67
N ARG A 153 -9.41 13.69 4.38
CA ARG A 153 -8.76 12.93 3.31
C ARG A 153 -7.27 12.93 3.60
N ARG A 154 -6.69 11.78 3.95
CA ARG A 154 -5.31 11.54 3.58
C ARG A 154 -5.36 11.48 2.07
N THR A 155 -5.23 12.64 1.41
CA THR A 155 -4.95 12.68 -0.01
C THR A 155 -3.69 11.84 -0.18
N TRP A 156 -3.85 10.62 -0.68
CA TRP A 156 -2.69 9.86 -1.11
C TRP A 156 -1.93 10.77 -2.07
N PRO A 157 -0.62 11.01 -1.86
CA PRO A 157 0.11 11.93 -2.71
C PRO A 157 -0.05 11.44 -4.15
N ASP A 158 -0.60 12.30 -5.02
CA ASP A 158 -0.63 12.02 -6.45
C ASP A 158 0.81 11.69 -6.89
N PRO A 159 1.11 10.44 -7.30
CA PRO A 159 2.47 10.03 -7.63
C PRO A 159 2.96 10.67 -8.93
N TYR A 160 2.06 11.21 -9.76
CA TYR A 160 2.37 11.82 -11.06
C TYR A 160 2.53 13.33 -11.00
N LYS A 161 2.39 13.94 -9.81
CA LYS A 161 2.62 15.36 -9.62
C LYS A 161 4.04 15.76 -10.06
N PRO A 162 4.23 16.97 -10.62
CA PRO A 162 5.53 17.46 -11.05
C PRO A 162 6.45 17.89 -9.91
N LYS A 163 5.92 18.03 -8.69
CA LYS A 163 6.66 18.57 -7.54
C LYS A 163 6.43 17.75 -6.29
N GLY A 164 7.49 17.49 -5.54
CA GLY A 164 7.41 16.77 -4.27
C GLY A 164 8.43 17.28 -3.27
N GLN A 165 8.19 16.95 -2.01
CA GLN A 165 9.16 17.16 -0.94
C GLN A 165 9.54 15.81 -0.38
N ILE A 166 10.83 15.65 -0.13
CA ILE A 166 11.43 14.43 0.42
C ILE A 166 12.11 14.83 1.72
N MET A 167 12.00 14.01 2.75
CA MET A 167 12.66 14.24 4.03
C MET A 167 13.50 13.03 4.42
N LEU A 168 14.62 13.29 5.09
CA LEU A 168 15.47 12.29 5.72
C LEU A 168 15.91 12.80 7.08
N THR A 169 15.56 12.09 8.13
CA THR A 169 16.19 12.27 9.45
C THR A 169 17.42 11.37 9.51
N ILE A 170 18.58 11.96 9.79
CA ILE A 170 19.79 11.21 10.08
C ILE A 170 19.90 11.10 11.59
N ASP A 171 19.77 9.89 12.12
CA ASP A 171 20.05 9.58 13.52
C ASP A 171 21.52 9.19 13.74
N ASN A 172 22.00 9.33 14.97
CA ASN A 172 23.39 9.07 15.36
C ASN A 172 24.39 9.86 14.48
N VAL A 173 24.17 11.16 14.30
CA VAL A 173 25.01 12.03 13.44
C VAL A 173 26.45 12.04 13.92
N SER A 174 26.70 12.00 15.22
CA SER A 174 28.04 11.95 15.80
C SER A 174 28.84 10.70 15.39
N GLU A 175 28.16 9.56 15.22
CA GLU A 175 28.74 8.33 14.67
C GLU A 175 28.94 8.45 13.16
N PHE A 176 27.89 8.91 12.46
CA PHE A 176 27.88 9.09 11.01
C PHE A 176 29.03 10.00 10.53
N ALA A 177 29.37 11.04 11.29
CA ALA A 177 30.48 11.95 10.99
C ALA A 177 31.87 11.32 11.11
N ARG A 178 32.03 10.25 11.90
CA ARG A 178 33.34 9.67 12.25
C ARG A 178 33.65 8.36 11.55
N VAL A 179 32.63 7.56 11.27
CA VAL A 179 32.80 6.16 10.85
C VAL A 179 32.53 6.00 9.36
N ASN A 180 33.46 5.39 8.63
CA ASN A 180 33.31 5.08 7.20
C ASN A 180 32.45 3.82 6.94
N VAL A 181 32.23 2.98 7.96
CA VAL A 181 31.31 1.85 7.90
C VAL A 181 29.88 2.41 7.87
N ASN A 182 29.09 2.09 6.84
CA ASN A 182 27.75 2.64 6.61
C ASN A 182 27.71 4.17 6.46
N SER A 183 28.68 4.73 5.75
CA SER A 183 28.78 6.16 5.44
C SER A 183 27.65 6.72 4.58
N ARG A 184 26.54 6.00 4.39
CA ARG A 184 25.40 6.42 3.57
C ARG A 184 24.09 6.24 4.32
N ARG A 185 23.23 7.25 4.30
CA ARG A 185 21.85 7.19 4.77
C ARG A 185 20.94 7.56 3.60
N VAL A 186 19.84 6.83 3.43
CA VAL A 186 18.92 6.99 2.31
C VAL A 186 17.50 7.12 2.86
N SER A 187 16.71 8.03 2.29
CA SER A 187 15.30 8.20 2.67
C SER A 187 14.41 7.11 2.11
N GLU A 188 13.19 7.05 2.66
CA GLU A 188 12.07 6.43 1.97
C GLU A 188 11.84 7.08 0.59
N ALA A 189 11.26 6.32 -0.33
CA ALA A 189 10.91 6.80 -1.65
C ALA A 189 9.70 7.74 -1.60
N VAL A 190 9.79 8.84 -2.34
CA VAL A 190 8.65 9.70 -2.68
C VAL A 190 8.45 9.64 -4.18
N TYR A 191 7.21 9.39 -4.61
CA TYR A 191 6.88 9.33 -6.03
C TYR A 191 6.56 10.71 -6.58
N ILE A 192 7.27 11.08 -7.66
CA ILE A 192 7.12 12.33 -8.39
C ILE A 192 7.26 11.96 -9.86
N ARG A 193 6.26 12.33 -10.67
CA ARG A 193 6.15 11.91 -12.07
C ARG A 193 6.21 10.38 -12.26
N GLY A 194 5.63 9.62 -11.33
CA GLY A 194 5.61 8.15 -11.37
C GLY A 194 6.96 7.49 -11.03
N LEU A 195 8.02 8.26 -10.86
CA LEU A 195 9.36 7.76 -10.53
C LEU A 195 9.63 7.84 -9.04
N SER A 196 10.43 6.91 -8.50
CA SER A 196 10.87 6.94 -7.11
C SER A 196 12.02 7.93 -6.92
N TRP A 197 11.86 8.86 -5.99
CA TRP A 197 12.91 9.82 -5.62
C TRP A 197 13.30 9.63 -4.16
N LYS A 198 14.61 9.67 -3.88
CA LYS A 198 15.18 9.49 -2.54
C LYS A 198 16.26 10.52 -2.27
N ILE A 199 16.37 10.96 -1.02
CA ILE A 199 17.56 11.67 -0.53
C ILE A 199 18.62 10.63 -0.21
N LYS A 200 19.87 10.89 -0.60
CA LYS A 200 21.05 10.15 -0.15
C LYS A 200 22.03 11.11 0.49
N ALA A 201 22.31 10.86 1.77
CA ALA A 201 23.35 11.51 2.54
C ALA A 201 24.59 10.63 2.54
N ILE A 202 25.77 11.22 2.33
CA ILE A 202 27.05 10.52 2.37
C ILE A 202 27.99 11.23 3.33
N SER A 203 28.56 10.48 4.26
CA SER A 203 29.66 10.94 5.10
C SER A 203 30.98 10.67 4.41
N GLN A 204 31.79 11.72 4.27
CA GLN A 204 33.19 11.64 3.89
C GLN A 204 34.03 11.95 5.13
N ALA A 205 33.98 11.05 6.12
CA ALA A 205 34.57 11.25 7.45
C ALA A 205 36.06 11.63 7.40
N TYR A 206 36.80 11.12 6.41
CA TYR A 206 38.23 11.46 6.24
C TYR A 206 38.47 12.95 5.95
N PHE A 207 37.53 13.63 5.29
CA PHE A 207 37.64 15.04 4.92
C PHE A 207 36.79 15.97 5.80
N ASP A 208 36.09 15.42 6.80
CA ASP A 208 35.05 16.12 7.58
C ASP A 208 33.95 16.71 6.67
N GLN A 209 33.52 15.98 5.63
CA GLN A 209 32.56 16.51 4.65
C GLN A 209 31.26 15.69 4.62
N PHE A 210 30.16 16.41 4.54
CA PHE A 210 28.81 15.90 4.36
C PHE A 210 28.37 16.14 2.91
N GLY A 211 28.04 15.05 2.21
CA GLY A 211 27.50 15.07 0.86
C GLY A 211 25.99 14.86 0.86
N PHE A 212 25.27 15.62 0.02
CA PHE A 212 23.81 15.58 -0.09
C PHE A 212 23.44 15.40 -1.57
N TYR A 213 22.76 14.29 -1.87
CA TYR A 213 22.36 13.90 -3.22
C TYR A 213 20.87 13.59 -3.29
N LEU A 214 20.34 13.73 -4.49
CA LEU A 214 19.05 13.23 -4.91
C LEU A 214 19.28 12.00 -5.78
N GLN A 215 18.57 10.91 -5.50
CA GLN A 215 18.54 9.72 -6.33
C GLN A 215 17.16 9.59 -6.98
N CYS A 216 17.15 9.24 -8.26
CA CYS A 216 15.96 8.98 -9.05
C CYS A 216 16.00 7.54 -9.57
N ASN A 217 14.91 6.81 -9.33
CA ASN A 217 14.65 5.48 -9.88
C ASN A 217 15.81 4.49 -9.67
N ASP A 218 16.46 4.52 -8.50
CA ASP A 218 17.69 3.78 -8.22
C ASP A 218 17.51 2.25 -8.38
N GLU A 219 16.32 1.76 -8.03
CA GLU A 219 15.94 0.35 -8.07
C GLU A 219 15.66 -0.17 -9.49
N ASN A 220 15.33 0.72 -10.44
CA ASN A 220 15.01 0.28 -11.79
C ASN A 220 16.27 -0.10 -12.57
N THR A 221 16.27 -1.29 -13.17
CA THR A 221 17.37 -1.79 -14.00
C THR A 221 17.16 -1.53 -15.49
N ASP A 222 15.99 -1.04 -15.90
CA ASP A 222 15.73 -0.74 -17.32
C ASP A 222 16.65 0.38 -17.82
N PHE A 223 17.05 0.26 -19.08
CA PHE A 223 18.06 1.14 -19.66
C PHE A 223 17.49 2.42 -20.25
N ASP A 224 16.19 2.45 -20.58
CA ASP A 224 15.60 3.43 -21.49
C ASP A 224 14.81 4.56 -20.83
N TRP A 225 14.87 4.67 -19.50
CA TRP A 225 14.22 5.78 -18.79
C TRP A 225 15.13 7.00 -18.66
N SER A 226 14.53 8.18 -18.73
CA SER A 226 15.16 9.42 -18.29
C SER A 226 14.15 10.39 -17.71
N CYS A 227 14.59 11.20 -16.76
CA CYS A 227 13.79 12.27 -16.18
C CYS A 227 14.67 13.47 -15.89
N ALA A 228 14.29 14.62 -16.45
CA ALA A 228 14.92 15.88 -16.09
C ALA A 228 14.32 16.41 -14.78
N GLY A 229 15.16 16.95 -13.91
CA GLY A 229 14.70 17.52 -12.66
C GLY A 229 15.69 18.49 -12.04
N SER A 230 15.19 19.30 -11.11
CA SER A 230 15.98 20.16 -10.23
C SER A 230 15.50 19.99 -8.80
N ALA A 231 16.33 20.40 -7.83
CA ALA A 231 15.92 20.38 -6.45
C ALA A 231 16.55 21.48 -5.61
N THR A 232 15.84 21.84 -4.54
CA THR A 232 16.35 22.69 -3.47
C THR A 232 16.60 21.84 -2.23
N PHE A 233 17.87 21.69 -1.87
CA PHE A 233 18.30 20.98 -0.66
C PHE A 233 18.30 21.92 0.54
N ARG A 234 17.79 21.41 1.66
CA ARG A 234 17.69 22.12 2.91
C ARG A 234 18.17 21.25 4.06
N ILE A 235 18.95 21.83 4.96
CA ILE A 235 19.11 21.32 6.31
C ILE A 235 18.16 22.12 7.20
N VAL A 236 17.16 21.43 7.72
CA VAL A 236 16.07 22.06 8.46
C VAL A 236 16.58 22.51 9.82
N SER A 237 16.26 23.75 10.20
CA SER A 237 16.58 24.21 11.54
C SER A 237 15.71 23.54 12.59
N GLN A 238 16.36 23.03 13.62
CA GLN A 238 15.73 22.38 14.77
C GLN A 238 15.69 23.32 15.99
N LYS A 239 16.08 24.59 15.81
CA LYS A 239 16.11 25.60 16.87
C LYS A 239 15.22 26.78 16.53
N ALA A 240 14.34 27.15 17.46
CA ALA A 240 13.43 28.28 17.28
C ALA A 240 14.20 29.57 16.93
N GLY A 241 13.76 30.27 15.88
CA GLY A 241 14.34 31.53 15.42
C GLY A 241 15.63 31.40 14.59
N LYS A 242 16.02 30.18 14.19
CA LYS A 242 17.11 29.93 13.25
C LYS A 242 16.54 29.52 11.89
N GLU A 243 17.27 29.86 10.83
CA GLU A 243 16.88 29.58 9.44
C GLU A 243 17.50 28.27 8.94
N ASP A 244 16.82 27.65 7.98
CA ASP A 244 17.31 26.48 7.26
C ASP A 244 18.56 26.82 6.44
N HIS A 245 19.51 25.89 6.34
CA HIS A 245 20.58 26.02 5.35
C HIS A 245 20.11 25.51 4.00
N THR A 246 20.03 26.39 3.00
CA THR A 246 19.47 26.05 1.68
C THR A 246 20.52 26.15 0.57
N ARG A 247 20.55 25.17 -0.33
CA ARG A 247 21.30 25.21 -1.60
C ARG A 247 20.49 24.53 -2.69
N ALA A 248 20.44 25.11 -3.88
CA ALA A 248 19.80 24.50 -5.04
C ALA A 248 20.81 23.69 -5.87
N ILE A 249 20.38 22.57 -6.41
CA ILE A 249 21.06 21.88 -7.50
C ILE A 249 20.43 22.32 -8.82
N SER A 250 21.27 22.51 -9.83
CA SER A 250 20.83 22.85 -11.18
C SER A 250 20.04 21.72 -11.82
N HIS A 251 19.36 22.06 -12.92
CA HIS A 251 18.73 21.08 -13.81
C HIS A 251 19.71 19.97 -14.19
N HIS A 252 19.30 18.72 -14.01
CA HIS A 252 20.05 17.51 -14.34
C HIS A 252 19.13 16.47 -14.96
N ILE A 253 19.68 15.67 -15.88
CA ILE A 253 18.95 14.58 -16.55
C ILE A 253 19.35 13.27 -15.88
N PHE A 254 18.45 12.76 -15.03
CA PHE A 254 18.60 11.46 -14.40
C PHE A 254 18.27 10.35 -15.41
N ASN A 255 19.05 9.29 -15.41
CA ASN A 255 18.85 8.13 -16.30
C ASN A 255 19.54 6.89 -15.71
N SER A 256 19.42 5.75 -16.40
CA SER A 256 20.02 4.46 -16.00
C SER A 256 21.52 4.51 -15.69
N LYS A 257 22.30 5.40 -16.34
CA LYS A 257 23.74 5.58 -16.12
C LYS A 257 24.06 6.57 -15.01
N GLN A 258 23.25 7.61 -14.86
CA GLN A 258 23.40 8.67 -13.86
C GLN A 258 22.11 8.80 -13.06
N LYS A 259 21.96 7.91 -12.07
CA LYS A 259 20.77 7.85 -11.21
C LYS A 259 20.80 8.81 -10.03
N GLY A 260 21.94 9.45 -9.77
CA GLY A 260 22.14 10.34 -8.61
C GLY A 260 22.89 11.60 -8.97
N TRP A 261 22.45 12.73 -8.42
CA TRP A 261 23.05 14.05 -8.61
C TRP A 261 22.98 14.85 -7.32
N GLY A 262 24.01 15.62 -7.01
CA GLY A 262 24.11 16.29 -5.73
C GLY A 262 25.37 17.12 -5.55
N ILE A 263 25.68 17.41 -4.28
CA ILE A 263 26.84 18.22 -3.89
C ILE A 263 27.70 17.38 -2.96
N ASP A 264 28.92 17.05 -3.38
CA ASP A 264 29.86 16.24 -2.62
C ASP A 264 30.28 16.90 -1.30
N TYR A 265 30.52 18.22 -1.36
CA TYR A 265 30.97 19.06 -0.26
C TYR A 265 29.87 20.05 0.15
N PHE A 266 28.74 19.52 0.61
CA PHE A 266 27.59 20.34 0.97
C PHE A 266 27.88 21.19 2.21
N MET A 267 28.43 20.57 3.25
CA MET A 267 28.82 21.21 4.52
C MET A 267 29.88 20.36 5.24
N SER A 268 30.68 20.97 6.12
CA SER A 268 31.52 20.19 7.05
C SER A 268 30.73 19.70 8.26
N PHE A 269 31.10 18.56 8.85
CA PHE A 269 30.41 18.09 10.05
C PHE A 269 30.69 19.00 11.26
N GLU A 270 31.88 19.59 11.36
CA GLU A 270 32.18 20.62 12.36
C GLU A 270 31.15 21.76 12.32
N LYS A 271 30.86 22.28 11.12
CA LYS A 271 29.89 23.36 10.94
C LYS A 271 28.46 22.89 11.16
N LEU A 272 28.12 21.70 10.68
CA LEU A 272 26.77 21.12 10.82
C LEU A 272 26.39 20.94 12.30
N MET A 273 27.34 20.47 13.10
CA MET A 273 27.12 20.14 14.53
C MET A 273 27.37 21.32 15.48
N ASP A 274 27.77 22.51 14.99
CA ASP A 274 27.94 23.69 15.84
C ASP A 274 26.58 24.10 16.47
N PRO A 275 26.44 24.09 17.81
CA PRO A 275 25.21 24.45 18.51
C PRO A 275 24.69 25.87 18.21
N LYS A 276 25.52 26.75 17.65
CA LYS A 276 25.14 28.12 17.25
C LYS A 276 24.32 28.17 15.96
N ASN A 277 24.45 27.16 15.10
CA ASN A 277 23.79 27.12 13.79
C ASN A 277 22.35 26.62 13.89
N GLY A 278 22.07 25.68 14.80
CA GLY A 278 20.72 25.21 15.10
C GLY A 278 20.17 24.19 14.09
N TRP A 279 21.03 23.48 13.37
CA TRP A 279 20.66 22.42 12.42
C TRP A 279 20.78 21.01 13.00
N TYR A 280 21.61 20.85 14.04
CA TYR A 280 21.85 19.61 14.76
C TYR A 280 21.17 19.64 16.12
N ASP A 281 20.41 18.59 16.45
CA ASP A 281 19.89 18.37 17.79
C ASP A 281 20.88 17.51 18.58
N ALA A 282 21.58 18.13 19.53
CA ALA A 282 22.57 17.45 20.36
C ALA A 282 21.97 16.51 21.41
N LYS A 283 20.67 16.60 21.71
CA LYS A 283 20.01 15.70 22.67
C LYS A 283 19.65 14.38 22.00
N ASP A 284 19.10 14.47 20.80
CA ASP A 284 18.63 13.30 20.05
C ASP A 284 19.69 12.77 19.06
N ASP A 285 20.80 13.50 18.89
CA ASP A 285 21.87 13.22 17.91
C ASP A 285 21.33 13.12 16.47
N THR A 286 20.52 14.11 16.07
CA THR A 286 19.80 14.11 14.79
C THR A 286 20.03 15.35 13.93
N VAL A 287 19.93 15.16 12.61
CA VAL A 287 19.84 16.21 11.59
C VAL A 287 18.68 15.89 10.65
N ILE A 288 17.88 16.91 10.29
CA ILE A 288 16.77 16.75 9.36
C ILE A 288 17.13 17.38 8.01
N LEU A 289 17.08 16.57 6.97
CA LEU A 289 17.25 17.00 5.58
C LEU A 289 15.89 17.09 4.89
N ASN A 290 15.77 18.08 4.00
CA ASN A 290 14.63 18.21 3.11
C ASN A 290 15.12 18.49 1.67
N ALA A 291 14.46 17.90 0.69
CA ALA A 291 14.67 18.20 -0.71
C ALA A 291 13.33 18.52 -1.37
N GLU A 292 13.19 19.72 -1.89
CA GLU A 292 12.07 20.10 -2.74
C GLU A 292 12.44 19.82 -4.20
N VAL A 293 11.78 18.83 -4.80
CA VAL A 293 12.09 18.35 -6.15
C VAL A 293 11.05 18.85 -7.14
N ILE A 294 11.51 19.28 -8.30
CA ILE A 294 10.69 19.62 -9.46
C ILE A 294 11.16 18.74 -10.61
N ALA A 295 10.26 17.92 -11.15
CA ALA A 295 10.53 16.95 -12.19
C ALA A 295 9.67 17.21 -13.44
N GLU A 296 10.31 17.07 -14.60
CA GLU A 296 9.68 17.10 -15.91
C GLU A 296 9.04 15.74 -16.24
N GLU A 297 8.30 15.67 -17.34
CA GLU A 297 7.72 14.40 -17.78
C GLU A 297 8.84 13.42 -18.17
N PRO A 298 8.85 12.21 -17.60
CA PRO A 298 9.86 11.22 -17.89
C PRO A 298 9.65 10.62 -19.28
N ILE A 299 10.75 10.20 -19.89
CA ILE A 299 10.77 9.51 -21.18
C ILE A 299 11.09 8.04 -20.89
N GLY A 300 10.41 7.12 -21.59
CA GLY A 300 10.70 5.68 -21.51
C GLY A 300 10.24 5.00 -20.22
N VAL A 301 9.15 5.50 -19.63
CA VAL A 301 8.42 4.85 -18.53
C VAL A 301 6.96 4.67 -18.96
N GLU A 302 6.45 3.44 -18.85
CA GLU A 302 5.03 3.10 -19.08
C GLU A 302 4.22 3.19 -17.77
#